data_AF-A0A9W9PM05-F1
#
_entry.id   AF-A0A9W9PM05-F1
#
_cell.length_a   1.000
_cell.length_b   1.000
_cell.length_c   1.000
_cell.angle_alpha   90.00
_cell.angle_beta   90.00
_cell.angle_gamma   90.00
#
_symmetry.space_group_name_H-M   'P 1'
#
loop_
_entity.id
_entity.type
_entity.pdbx_description
1 polymer ?
#
loop_
_entity_poly.entity_id
_entity_poly.type
_entity_poly.pdbx_seq_one_letter_code
_entity_poly.pdbx_strand_id
1 'polypeptide(L)'
;MSLHTPVFAGLGSDVLFSKSSLDASARDALLPESQLLLQACHAIFHTEISHAIRSGILSHDIDLQDFNTPEKVLSPNERYHGNVVVQHTTLYLSQILRYLGQLPQQSELLEVAAFCAGLLPATVVSTSRNPIEFLSRAQDLFYVSVWLGIRSENYRSSYLALHACGPSLPWSIVVDGINAERAKEIIATSTSQNDQTVFVTALNSPNCVTLSGTGEQLQNFLSTQLPPKCRTRATNVRSLYHVCDRLAPLKQTIYEDLQQRCPSMSTSVAFVAPLLSTIDGQPINCVEAGPLGTVINTILDMIMLHPVDWIAVQNSIFAGVNKASASSTAGTTIDILNMGPGYGMSTSAFQLPSNVKIRDVMSLAGAPNSYRKASRLAPGDIAIVGMAVDLPDASDVDSLWANLVDGINSCSEIPESRFHIDDFYHAKELKKGSANRTLNTRYGNFLQNPFQFDNGLFDISPREARSMDPQQRVMLQTAFRALENSGYVPDSTPSNNRDTFGCWIGNATLDYPANMKDDIDVYYSPGTLRTFQSARISYVFGWSGPSITLDTACSSSVVALHQAARSIIAGDCRAALVGAVNTITSPDVRPFYRVVCIR
;
A
#
# COMPACT_ATOMS: atom_id res chain seq x y z
N MET A 1 8.31 14.27 -27.47
CA MET A 1 6.95 14.20 -26.90
C MET A 1 6.47 12.78 -27.12
N SER A 2 5.79 12.17 -26.15
CA SER A 2 5.25 10.81 -26.30
C SER A 2 3.73 10.87 -26.26
N LEU A 3 3.05 10.08 -27.08
CA LEU A 3 1.60 9.95 -27.06
C LEU A 3 1.23 8.58 -26.52
N HIS A 4 0.07 8.47 -25.89
CA HIS A 4 -0.41 7.17 -25.44
C HIS A 4 -1.91 7.00 -25.60
N THR A 5 -2.32 5.76 -25.84
CA THR A 5 -3.70 5.30 -25.96
C THR A 5 -3.92 4.16 -24.96
N PRO A 6 -4.45 4.44 -23.75
CA PRO A 6 -4.80 3.39 -22.80
C PRO A 6 -6.05 2.62 -23.24
N VAL A 7 -5.97 1.30 -23.15
CA VAL A 7 -7.00 0.34 -23.55
C VAL A 7 -7.37 -0.53 -22.35
N PHE A 8 -8.52 -0.29 -21.75
CA PHE A 8 -8.96 -0.96 -20.52
C PHE A 8 -9.75 -2.23 -20.81
N ALA A 9 -9.28 -3.37 -20.31
CA ALA A 9 -9.95 -4.66 -20.45
C ALA A 9 -11.27 -4.74 -19.64
N GLY A 10 -12.14 -5.69 -19.99
CA GLY A 10 -13.36 -5.98 -19.23
C GLY A 10 -13.27 -7.24 -18.37
N LEU A 11 -14.40 -7.64 -17.81
CA LEU A 11 -14.55 -8.90 -17.08
C LEU A 11 -14.44 -10.10 -18.03
N GLY A 12 -13.97 -11.24 -17.48
CA GLY A 12 -14.05 -12.54 -18.15
C GLY A 12 -12.74 -13.33 -18.24
N SER A 13 -11.60 -12.71 -17.93
CA SER A 13 -10.31 -13.40 -17.84
C SER A 13 -9.99 -13.84 -16.41
N ASP A 14 -9.66 -15.12 -16.23
CA ASP A 14 -9.17 -15.64 -14.94
C ASP A 14 -7.84 -15.01 -14.50
N VAL A 15 -7.11 -14.39 -15.45
CA VAL A 15 -5.84 -13.72 -15.18
C VAL A 15 -6.01 -12.52 -14.24
N LEU A 16 -7.24 -12.00 -14.04
CA LEU A 16 -7.53 -10.97 -13.05
C LEU A 16 -7.04 -11.33 -11.64
N PHE A 17 -7.32 -12.56 -11.20
CA PHE A 17 -6.94 -13.05 -9.87
C PHE A 17 -5.65 -13.86 -9.88
N SER A 18 -4.90 -13.84 -10.98
CA SER A 18 -3.58 -14.47 -11.01
C SER A 18 -2.63 -13.74 -10.07
N LYS A 19 -1.73 -14.51 -9.43
CA LYS A 19 -0.73 -13.97 -8.52
C LYS A 19 0.08 -12.83 -9.14
N SER A 20 0.47 -12.95 -10.42
CA SER A 20 1.21 -11.90 -11.13
C SER A 20 0.44 -10.58 -11.24
N SER A 21 -0.86 -10.63 -11.53
CA SER A 21 -1.71 -9.44 -11.64
C SER A 21 -1.88 -8.76 -10.28
N LEU A 22 -2.22 -9.56 -9.26
CA LEU A 22 -2.44 -9.05 -7.90
C LEU A 22 -1.15 -8.47 -7.31
N ASP A 23 -0.01 -9.15 -7.46
CA ASP A 23 1.29 -8.67 -6.99
C ASP A 23 1.70 -7.36 -7.69
N ALA A 24 1.39 -7.21 -8.98
CA ALA A 24 1.68 -5.98 -9.72
C ALA A 24 0.86 -4.78 -9.22
N SER A 25 -0.44 -4.97 -9.05
CA SER A 25 -1.30 -3.91 -8.52
C SER A 25 -1.01 -3.62 -7.05
N ALA A 26 -0.63 -4.61 -6.24
CA ALA A 26 -0.23 -4.43 -4.85
C ALA A 26 1.06 -3.59 -4.73
N ARG A 27 2.02 -3.75 -5.65
CA ARG A 27 3.22 -2.89 -5.68
C ARG A 27 2.87 -1.44 -6.01
N ASP A 28 2.01 -1.21 -7.00
CA ASP A 28 1.60 0.15 -7.36
C ASP A 28 0.72 0.81 -6.30
N ALA A 29 0.02 -0.01 -5.50
CA ALA A 29 -0.74 0.45 -4.33
C ALA A 29 0.16 1.06 -3.24
N LEU A 30 1.48 0.83 -3.25
CA LEU A 30 2.42 1.40 -2.29
C LEU A 30 2.76 2.88 -2.56
N LEU A 31 2.39 3.41 -3.73
CA LEU A 31 2.60 4.84 -4.04
C LEU A 31 1.68 5.71 -3.15
N PRO A 32 2.13 6.90 -2.70
CA PRO A 32 1.34 7.74 -1.80
C PRO A 32 -0.06 8.08 -2.33
N GLU A 33 -0.17 8.46 -3.60
CA GLU A 33 -1.43 8.79 -4.27
C GLU A 33 -2.33 7.54 -4.41
N SER A 34 -1.73 6.39 -4.69
CA SER A 34 -2.41 5.09 -4.76
C SER A 34 -2.96 4.66 -3.41
N GLN A 35 -2.20 4.86 -2.31
CA GLN A 35 -2.65 4.51 -0.97
C GLN A 35 -3.87 5.34 -0.56
N LEU A 36 -3.86 6.64 -0.86
CA LEU A 36 -5.01 7.52 -0.61
C LEU A 36 -6.24 7.04 -1.36
N LEU A 37 -6.09 6.70 -2.65
CA LEU A 37 -7.18 6.17 -3.47
C LEU A 37 -7.69 4.83 -2.92
N LEU A 38 -6.79 3.90 -2.60
CA LEU A 38 -7.15 2.57 -2.12
C LEU A 38 -7.90 2.64 -0.77
N GLN A 39 -7.47 3.51 0.14
CA GLN A 39 -8.16 3.77 1.40
C GLN A 39 -9.56 4.35 1.18
N ALA A 40 -9.70 5.31 0.26
CA ALA A 40 -10.99 5.90 -0.08
C ALA A 40 -11.95 4.87 -0.70
N CYS A 41 -11.45 4.04 -1.62
CA CYS A 41 -12.21 2.95 -2.22
C CYS A 41 -12.59 1.88 -1.19
N HIS A 42 -11.70 1.52 -0.26
CA HIS A 42 -12.00 0.60 0.83
C HIS A 42 -13.14 1.10 1.72
N ALA A 43 -13.12 2.39 2.08
CA ALA A 43 -14.20 3.00 2.85
C ALA A 43 -15.55 2.99 2.11
N ILE A 44 -15.55 3.27 0.80
CA ILE A 44 -16.75 3.17 -0.05
C ILE A 44 -17.27 1.74 -0.10
N PHE A 45 -16.38 0.78 -0.38
CA PHE A 45 -16.72 -0.64 -0.44
C PHE A 45 -17.39 -1.08 0.85
N HIS A 46 -16.78 -0.79 2.00
CA HIS A 46 -17.31 -1.20 3.29
C HIS A 46 -18.66 -0.53 3.60
N THR A 47 -18.82 0.75 3.28
CA THR A 47 -20.05 1.51 3.54
C THR A 47 -21.21 1.02 2.69
N GLU A 48 -20.99 0.87 1.38
CA GLU A 48 -22.07 0.51 0.45
C GLU A 48 -22.44 -0.96 0.51
N ILE A 49 -21.48 -1.87 0.71
CA ILE A 49 -21.78 -3.31 0.91
C ILE A 49 -22.54 -3.51 2.23
N SER A 50 -22.12 -2.85 3.31
CA SER A 50 -22.87 -2.88 4.58
C SER A 50 -24.29 -2.35 4.42
N HIS A 51 -24.48 -1.34 3.57
CA HIS A 51 -25.80 -0.83 3.27
C HIS A 51 -26.63 -1.84 2.46
N ALA A 52 -26.07 -2.37 1.37
CA ALA A 52 -26.77 -3.31 0.49
C ALA A 52 -27.23 -4.58 1.21
N ILE A 53 -26.40 -5.11 2.13
CA ILE A 53 -26.75 -6.26 2.97
C ILE A 53 -27.89 -5.91 3.93
N ARG A 54 -27.82 -4.77 4.64
CA ARG A 54 -28.86 -4.33 5.58
C ARG A 54 -30.20 -4.03 4.89
N SER A 55 -30.15 -3.52 3.67
CA SER A 55 -31.32 -3.23 2.85
C SER A 55 -31.90 -4.46 2.15
N GLY A 56 -31.27 -5.62 2.30
CA GLY A 56 -31.69 -6.88 1.66
C GLY A 56 -31.52 -6.90 0.14
N ILE A 57 -30.73 -5.99 -0.43
CA ILE A 57 -30.40 -5.96 -1.87
C ILE A 57 -29.36 -7.02 -2.19
N LEU A 58 -28.40 -7.24 -1.30
CA LEU A 58 -27.34 -8.22 -1.43
C LEU A 58 -27.50 -9.32 -0.37
N SER A 59 -27.25 -10.56 -0.75
CA SER A 59 -27.13 -11.69 0.18
C SER A 59 -25.92 -11.55 1.09
N HIS A 60 -25.87 -12.35 2.17
CA HIS A 60 -24.75 -12.37 3.13
C HIS A 60 -23.51 -13.13 2.59
N ASP A 61 -23.32 -13.13 1.27
CA ASP A 61 -22.28 -13.92 0.60
C ASP A 61 -20.91 -13.24 0.64
N ILE A 62 -20.86 -11.98 1.10
CA ILE A 62 -19.63 -11.22 1.34
C ILE A 62 -19.52 -10.98 2.85
N ASP A 63 -18.52 -11.60 3.49
CA ASP A 63 -18.18 -11.32 4.88
C ASP A 63 -17.19 -10.14 4.94
N LEU A 64 -17.66 -9.00 5.47
CA LEU A 64 -16.85 -7.79 5.58
C LEU A 64 -15.62 -7.94 6.49
N GLN A 65 -15.59 -8.94 7.38
CA GLN A 65 -14.40 -9.19 8.21
C GLN A 65 -13.19 -9.63 7.37
N ASP A 66 -13.42 -10.28 6.23
CA ASP A 66 -12.36 -10.64 5.27
C ASP A 66 -11.78 -9.42 4.54
N PHE A 67 -12.49 -8.30 4.57
CA PHE A 67 -12.13 -7.03 3.92
C PHE A 67 -11.79 -5.95 4.94
N ASN A 68 -11.16 -6.34 6.06
CA ASN A 68 -10.78 -5.42 7.14
C ASN A 68 -9.70 -4.39 6.77
N THR A 69 -8.94 -4.66 5.70
CA THR A 69 -7.80 -3.86 5.26
C THR A 69 -7.97 -3.46 3.79
N PRO A 70 -7.48 -2.28 3.35
CA PRO A 70 -7.66 -1.83 1.97
C PRO A 70 -7.08 -2.81 0.93
N GLU A 71 -5.98 -3.48 1.27
CA GLU A 71 -5.32 -4.47 0.43
C GLU A 71 -6.22 -5.68 0.12
N LYS A 72 -7.17 -6.00 1.01
CA LYS A 72 -8.09 -7.13 0.82
C LYS A 72 -9.18 -6.86 -0.21
N VAL A 73 -9.47 -5.60 -0.52
CA VAL A 73 -10.36 -5.25 -1.65
C VAL A 73 -9.63 -5.45 -2.99
N LEU A 74 -8.31 -5.22 -3.01
CA LEU A 74 -7.48 -5.42 -4.19
C LEU A 74 -7.08 -6.89 -4.39
N SER A 75 -6.80 -7.61 -3.30
CA SER A 75 -6.38 -9.02 -3.31
C SER A 75 -7.32 -9.87 -2.43
N PRO A 76 -8.55 -10.11 -2.90
CA PRO A 76 -9.55 -10.86 -2.14
C PRO A 76 -9.22 -12.36 -2.06
N ASN A 77 -9.76 -13.00 -1.02
CA ASN A 77 -9.66 -14.46 -0.83
C ASN A 77 -10.32 -15.21 -2.00
N GLU A 78 -9.80 -16.40 -2.35
CA GLU A 78 -10.25 -17.21 -3.51
C GLU A 78 -11.76 -17.49 -3.53
N ARG A 79 -12.38 -17.63 -2.34
CA ARG A 79 -13.83 -17.84 -2.21
C ARG A 79 -14.69 -16.76 -2.88
N TYR A 80 -14.15 -15.55 -3.03
CA TYR A 80 -14.86 -14.41 -3.61
C TYR A 80 -14.57 -14.18 -5.10
N HIS A 81 -13.68 -14.95 -5.73
CA HIS A 81 -13.29 -14.73 -7.14
C HIS A 81 -14.46 -14.92 -8.13
N GLY A 82 -15.50 -15.65 -7.72
CA GLY A 82 -16.75 -15.80 -8.47
C GLY A 82 -17.85 -14.80 -8.11
N ASN A 83 -17.66 -13.93 -7.11
CA ASN A 83 -18.66 -12.94 -6.72
C ASN A 83 -18.60 -11.74 -7.66
N VAL A 84 -19.73 -11.35 -8.26
CA VAL A 84 -19.77 -10.31 -9.30
C VAL A 84 -19.35 -8.94 -8.75
N VAL A 85 -19.69 -8.64 -7.48
CA VAL A 85 -19.30 -7.37 -6.85
C VAL A 85 -17.77 -7.28 -6.73
N VAL A 86 -17.16 -8.36 -6.22
CA VAL A 86 -15.70 -8.44 -6.02
C VAL A 86 -14.96 -8.43 -7.36
N GLN A 87 -15.52 -9.07 -8.40
CA GLN A 87 -14.96 -9.02 -9.75
C GLN A 87 -14.90 -7.59 -10.31
N HIS A 88 -15.99 -6.83 -10.20
CA HIS A 88 -16.05 -5.43 -10.66
C HIS A 88 -15.06 -4.55 -9.91
N THR A 89 -15.07 -4.60 -8.57
CA THR A 89 -14.25 -3.72 -7.73
C THR A 89 -12.76 -4.04 -7.85
N THR A 90 -12.40 -5.33 -7.92
CA THR A 90 -11.01 -5.76 -8.07
C THR A 90 -10.46 -5.39 -9.46
N LEU A 91 -11.24 -5.62 -10.53
CA LEU A 91 -10.84 -5.23 -11.89
C LEU A 91 -10.59 -3.72 -11.96
N TYR A 92 -11.54 -2.92 -11.47
CA TYR A 92 -11.44 -1.47 -11.47
C TYR A 92 -10.19 -0.99 -10.73
N LEU A 93 -9.98 -1.45 -9.48
CA LEU A 93 -8.83 -1.05 -8.67
C LEU A 93 -7.52 -1.47 -9.32
N SER A 94 -7.45 -2.70 -9.83
CA SER A 94 -6.23 -3.20 -10.49
C SER A 94 -5.86 -2.31 -11.67
N GLN A 95 -6.83 -1.92 -12.49
CA GLN A 95 -6.61 -1.08 -13.67
C GLN A 95 -6.22 0.36 -13.32
N ILE A 96 -6.94 0.99 -12.38
CA ILE A 96 -6.71 2.40 -12.04
C ILE A 96 -5.39 2.60 -11.29
N LEU A 97 -5.02 1.66 -10.41
CA LEU A 97 -3.75 1.71 -9.68
C LEU A 97 -2.56 1.47 -10.61
N ARG A 98 -2.67 0.52 -11.55
CA ARG A 98 -1.65 0.31 -12.59
C ARG A 98 -1.51 1.55 -13.48
N TYR A 99 -2.61 2.22 -13.82
CA TYR A 99 -2.56 3.45 -14.59
C TYR A 99 -1.82 4.55 -13.83
N LEU A 100 -2.18 4.76 -12.55
CA LEU A 100 -1.57 5.77 -11.69
C LEU A 100 -0.07 5.50 -11.50
N GLY A 101 0.34 4.25 -11.32
CA GLY A 101 1.75 3.86 -11.19
C GLY A 101 2.56 3.98 -12.48
N GLN A 102 1.92 4.06 -13.63
CA GLN A 102 2.56 4.20 -14.94
C GLN A 102 2.37 5.57 -15.58
N LEU A 103 1.68 6.53 -14.93
CA LEU A 103 1.45 7.89 -15.44
C LEU A 103 2.76 8.46 -16.00
N PRO A 104 2.91 8.53 -17.34
CA PRO A 104 4.18 8.95 -17.89
C PRO A 104 4.27 10.45 -17.68
N GLN A 105 5.27 10.90 -16.91
CA GLN A 105 5.45 12.30 -16.53
C GLN A 105 5.58 13.28 -17.73
N GLN A 106 5.58 12.79 -18.98
CA GLN A 106 5.74 13.56 -20.23
C GLN A 106 5.00 12.95 -21.45
N SER A 107 3.85 12.27 -21.25
CA SER A 107 3.03 11.78 -22.35
C SER A 107 1.67 12.46 -22.44
N GLU A 108 1.27 12.87 -23.64
CA GLU A 108 -0.07 13.39 -23.91
C GLU A 108 -1.01 12.25 -24.29
N LEU A 109 -2.28 12.37 -23.87
CA LEU A 109 -3.31 11.37 -24.08
C LEU A 109 -3.93 11.57 -25.47
N LEU A 110 -3.86 10.55 -26.33
CA LEU A 110 -4.41 10.64 -27.69
C LEU A 110 -5.92 10.34 -27.70
N GLU A 111 -6.28 9.19 -27.16
CA GLU A 111 -7.65 8.68 -27.05
C GLU A 111 -7.68 7.58 -25.99
N VAL A 112 -8.86 7.23 -25.51
CA VAL A 112 -9.05 6.15 -24.52
C VAL A 112 -10.03 5.14 -25.07
N ALA A 113 -9.72 3.86 -24.91
CA ALA A 113 -10.61 2.78 -25.31
C ALA A 113 -10.83 1.81 -24.14
N ALA A 114 -11.93 1.07 -24.20
CA ALA A 114 -12.21 0.05 -23.20
C ALA A 114 -13.13 -1.06 -23.71
N PHE A 115 -13.13 -2.18 -23.00
CA PHE A 115 -14.04 -3.30 -23.20
C PHE A 115 -14.95 -3.45 -21.97
N CYS A 116 -16.27 -3.46 -22.17
CA CYS A 116 -17.26 -3.66 -21.10
C CYS A 116 -16.98 -2.77 -19.85
N ALA A 117 -16.83 -3.37 -18.66
CA ALA A 117 -16.60 -2.68 -17.39
C ALA A 117 -15.32 -1.82 -17.35
N GLY A 118 -14.36 -2.05 -18.25
CA GLY A 118 -13.18 -1.20 -18.42
C GLY A 118 -13.52 0.24 -18.81
N LEU A 119 -14.77 0.51 -19.26
CA LEU A 119 -15.25 1.86 -19.53
C LEU A 119 -15.21 2.77 -18.29
N LEU A 120 -15.35 2.20 -17.09
CA LEU A 120 -15.30 2.96 -15.84
C LEU A 120 -13.93 3.60 -15.60
N PRO A 121 -12.80 2.86 -15.53
CA PRO A 121 -11.48 3.48 -15.42
C PRO A 121 -11.08 4.29 -16.66
N ALA A 122 -11.55 3.91 -17.86
CA ALA A 122 -11.34 4.69 -19.07
C ALA A 122 -11.95 6.10 -18.97
N THR A 123 -13.13 6.22 -18.36
CA THR A 123 -13.80 7.50 -18.15
C THR A 123 -13.05 8.38 -17.16
N VAL A 124 -12.45 7.79 -16.13
CA VAL A 124 -11.57 8.52 -15.20
C VAL A 124 -10.43 9.17 -15.98
N VAL A 125 -9.73 8.38 -16.82
CA VAL A 125 -8.61 8.87 -17.61
C VAL A 125 -9.05 9.93 -18.62
N SER A 126 -10.16 9.71 -19.32
CA SER A 126 -10.64 10.61 -20.37
C SER A 126 -11.24 11.92 -19.85
N THR A 127 -11.51 12.05 -18.55
CA THR A 127 -12.13 13.25 -17.94
C THR A 127 -11.25 13.96 -16.91
N SER A 128 -10.01 13.49 -16.69
CA SER A 128 -9.11 14.04 -15.68
C SER A 128 -7.95 14.80 -16.29
N ARG A 129 -7.81 16.09 -15.96
CA ARG A 129 -6.73 16.97 -16.46
C ARG A 129 -5.47 16.91 -15.63
N ASN A 130 -5.63 16.61 -14.35
CA ASN A 130 -4.55 16.64 -13.37
C ASN A 130 -4.73 15.51 -12.34
N PRO A 131 -3.70 15.21 -11.53
CA PRO A 131 -3.76 14.12 -10.56
C PRO A 131 -4.87 14.26 -9.50
N ILE A 132 -5.25 15.49 -9.12
CA ILE A 132 -6.30 15.71 -8.10
C ILE A 132 -7.67 15.36 -8.67
N GLU A 133 -7.96 15.84 -9.89
CA GLU A 133 -9.16 15.44 -10.63
C GLU A 133 -9.18 13.93 -10.83
N PHE A 134 -8.04 13.33 -11.21
CA PHE A 134 -7.93 11.89 -11.38
C PHE A 134 -8.32 11.12 -10.11
N LEU A 135 -7.77 11.48 -8.95
CA LEU A 135 -8.10 10.80 -7.69
C LEU A 135 -9.57 10.97 -7.31
N SER A 136 -10.13 12.16 -7.50
CA SER A 136 -11.55 12.44 -7.24
C SER A 136 -12.46 11.66 -8.19
N ARG A 137 -12.20 11.70 -9.51
CA ARG A 137 -12.96 10.96 -10.52
C ARG A 137 -12.82 9.45 -10.29
N ALA A 138 -11.63 8.96 -9.92
CA ALA A 138 -11.39 7.55 -9.63
C ALA A 138 -12.25 7.05 -8.45
N GLN A 139 -12.44 7.87 -7.43
CA GLN A 139 -13.32 7.55 -6.31
C GLN A 139 -14.79 7.48 -6.77
N ASP A 140 -15.25 8.43 -7.57
CA ASP A 140 -16.63 8.48 -8.06
C ASP A 140 -16.98 7.29 -8.96
N LEU A 141 -16.09 6.93 -9.89
CA LEU A 141 -16.33 5.79 -10.79
C LEU A 141 -16.12 4.43 -10.08
N PHE A 142 -15.36 4.39 -8.97
CA PHE A 142 -15.35 3.22 -8.09
C PHE A 142 -16.71 3.02 -7.42
N TYR A 143 -17.36 4.10 -7.00
CA TYR A 143 -18.73 4.06 -6.47
C TYR A 143 -19.71 3.45 -7.48
N VAL A 144 -19.59 3.84 -8.76
CA VAL A 144 -20.37 3.25 -9.87
C VAL A 144 -20.06 1.76 -10.04
N SER A 145 -18.78 1.37 -9.97
CA SER A 145 -18.36 -0.04 -10.06
C SER A 145 -18.97 -0.91 -8.97
N VAL A 146 -19.02 -0.42 -7.72
CA VAL A 146 -19.63 -1.12 -6.58
C VAL A 146 -21.13 -1.35 -6.82
N TRP A 147 -21.88 -0.31 -7.18
CA TRP A 147 -23.34 -0.43 -7.38
C TRP A 147 -23.72 -1.23 -8.62
N LEU A 148 -22.95 -1.11 -9.70
CA LEU A 148 -23.06 -1.98 -10.87
C LEU A 148 -22.88 -3.45 -10.47
N GLY A 149 -21.87 -3.74 -9.65
CA GLY A 149 -21.62 -5.06 -9.08
C GLY A 149 -22.78 -5.55 -8.22
N ILE A 150 -23.24 -4.76 -7.24
CA ILE A 150 -24.32 -5.11 -6.30
C ILE A 150 -25.60 -5.49 -7.04
N ARG A 151 -26.03 -4.64 -7.98
CA ARG A 151 -27.28 -4.88 -8.73
C ARG A 151 -27.15 -6.05 -9.71
N SER A 152 -25.98 -6.23 -10.32
CA SER A 152 -25.69 -7.40 -11.16
C SER A 152 -25.71 -8.70 -10.36
N GLU A 153 -25.13 -8.71 -9.16
CA GLU A 153 -25.12 -9.88 -8.27
C GLU A 153 -26.53 -10.20 -7.77
N ASN A 154 -27.31 -9.19 -7.39
CA ASN A 154 -28.71 -9.38 -7.01
C ASN A 154 -29.55 -9.96 -8.17
N TYR A 155 -29.34 -9.46 -9.39
CA TYR A 155 -29.98 -10.00 -10.59
C TYR A 155 -29.65 -11.48 -10.80
N ARG A 156 -28.35 -11.82 -10.69
CA ARG A 156 -27.86 -13.20 -10.79
C ARG A 156 -28.50 -14.11 -9.72
N SER A 157 -28.46 -13.70 -8.45
CA SER A 157 -29.00 -14.48 -7.34
C SER A 157 -30.52 -14.67 -7.45
N SER A 158 -31.25 -13.61 -7.82
CA SER A 158 -32.70 -13.69 -8.05
C SER A 158 -33.03 -14.65 -9.19
N TYR A 159 -32.26 -14.64 -10.27
CA TYR A 159 -32.46 -15.55 -11.39
C TYR A 159 -32.20 -17.01 -11.00
N LEU A 160 -31.09 -17.29 -10.30
CA LEU A 160 -30.74 -18.63 -9.84
C LEU A 160 -31.77 -19.19 -8.86
N ALA A 161 -32.29 -18.36 -7.95
CA ALA A 161 -33.34 -18.75 -7.01
C ALA A 161 -34.65 -19.12 -7.72
N LEU A 162 -35.02 -18.39 -8.78
CA LEU A 162 -36.25 -18.64 -9.53
C LEU A 162 -36.20 -19.94 -10.37
N HIS A 163 -35.02 -20.32 -10.87
CA HIS A 163 -34.87 -21.43 -11.84
C HIS A 163 -34.19 -22.68 -11.24
N ALA A 164 -33.78 -22.66 -9.97
CA ALA A 164 -33.13 -23.78 -9.27
C ALA A 164 -31.85 -24.32 -9.96
N CYS A 165 -31.10 -23.45 -10.64
CA CYS A 165 -29.88 -23.80 -11.37
C CYS A 165 -28.62 -23.81 -10.47
N GLY A 166 -27.60 -24.57 -10.86
CA GLY A 166 -26.30 -24.59 -10.17
C GLY A 166 -25.51 -23.26 -10.35
N PRO A 167 -24.83 -22.73 -9.31
CA PRO A 167 -24.18 -21.41 -9.37
C PRO A 167 -22.84 -21.37 -10.11
N SER A 168 -22.29 -22.52 -10.49
CA SER A 168 -20.89 -22.65 -10.92
C SER A 168 -20.63 -22.36 -12.39
N LEU A 169 -21.66 -22.37 -13.25
CA LEU A 169 -21.48 -22.21 -14.70
C LEU A 169 -21.29 -20.72 -15.10
N PRO A 170 -20.42 -20.44 -16.08
CA PRO A 170 -20.25 -19.10 -16.62
C PRO A 170 -21.45 -18.69 -17.48
N TRP A 171 -21.77 -17.39 -17.44
CA TRP A 171 -22.88 -16.80 -18.20
C TRP A 171 -22.43 -16.19 -19.53
N SER A 172 -21.13 -16.23 -19.82
CA SER A 172 -20.56 -15.82 -21.11
C SER A 172 -19.49 -16.79 -21.59
N ILE A 173 -19.52 -17.11 -22.87
CA ILE A 173 -18.58 -18.02 -23.52
C ILE A 173 -18.11 -17.40 -24.84
N VAL A 174 -16.80 -17.42 -25.06
CA VAL A 174 -16.20 -16.99 -26.32
C VAL A 174 -16.25 -18.15 -27.29
N VAL A 175 -16.75 -17.90 -28.50
CA VAL A 175 -16.89 -18.87 -29.58
C VAL A 175 -16.06 -18.43 -30.78
N ASP A 176 -15.06 -19.22 -31.11
CA ASP A 176 -14.16 -19.04 -32.25
C ASP A 176 -14.59 -19.94 -33.43
N GLY A 177 -14.47 -19.44 -34.66
CA GLY A 177 -14.89 -20.12 -35.89
C GLY A 177 -16.30 -19.79 -36.38
N ILE A 178 -16.91 -18.71 -35.87
CA ILE A 178 -18.24 -18.25 -36.30
C ILE A 178 -18.29 -16.72 -36.33
N ASN A 179 -18.93 -16.15 -37.35
CA ASN A 179 -19.16 -14.71 -37.45
C ASN A 179 -20.47 -14.29 -36.74
N ALA A 180 -20.63 -12.99 -36.48
CA ALA A 180 -21.77 -12.48 -35.73
C ALA A 180 -23.13 -12.69 -36.44
N GLU A 181 -23.19 -12.56 -37.75
CA GLU A 181 -24.41 -12.78 -38.53
C GLU A 181 -24.88 -14.23 -38.40
N ARG A 182 -23.97 -15.18 -38.61
CA ARG A 182 -24.28 -16.61 -38.51
C ARG A 182 -24.66 -17.01 -37.08
N ALA A 183 -24.01 -16.45 -36.07
CA ALA A 183 -24.38 -16.69 -34.68
C ALA A 183 -25.80 -16.20 -34.37
N LYS A 184 -26.16 -14.99 -34.84
CA LYS A 184 -27.51 -14.43 -34.69
C LYS A 184 -28.57 -15.27 -35.42
N GLU A 185 -28.26 -15.75 -36.62
CA GLU A 185 -29.15 -16.66 -37.38
C GLU A 185 -29.43 -17.95 -36.60
N ILE A 186 -28.40 -18.61 -36.07
CA ILE A 186 -28.55 -19.87 -35.32
C ILE A 186 -29.44 -19.64 -34.09
N ILE A 187 -29.18 -18.57 -33.33
CA ILE A 187 -29.98 -18.19 -32.14
C ILE A 187 -31.45 -17.94 -32.51
N ALA A 188 -31.69 -17.24 -33.63
CA ALA A 188 -33.04 -16.96 -34.11
C ALA A 188 -33.77 -18.23 -34.57
N THR A 189 -33.04 -19.22 -35.13
CA THR A 189 -33.64 -20.51 -35.54
C THR A 189 -33.88 -21.47 -34.37
N SER A 190 -33.14 -21.34 -33.28
CA SER A 190 -33.22 -22.26 -32.13
C SER A 190 -34.30 -21.89 -31.11
N THR A 191 -34.85 -20.67 -31.18
CA THR A 191 -35.68 -20.11 -30.11
C THR A 191 -36.72 -19.15 -30.66
N SER A 192 -37.95 -19.21 -30.15
CA SER A 192 -38.97 -18.19 -30.45
C SER A 192 -38.60 -16.85 -29.81
N GLN A 193 -38.97 -15.71 -30.41
CA GLN A 193 -38.57 -14.37 -29.93
C GLN A 193 -38.89 -14.12 -28.44
N ASN A 194 -39.97 -14.69 -27.90
CA ASN A 194 -40.34 -14.53 -26.50
C ASN A 194 -39.57 -15.44 -25.52
N ASP A 195 -38.82 -16.41 -26.03
CA ASP A 195 -38.11 -17.43 -25.23
C ASP A 195 -36.59 -17.42 -25.48
N GLN A 196 -36.08 -16.33 -26.06
CA GLN A 196 -34.66 -16.19 -26.33
C GLN A 196 -33.86 -16.09 -25.02
N THR A 197 -32.91 -17.01 -24.87
CA THR A 197 -32.12 -17.20 -23.64
C THR A 197 -30.62 -16.96 -23.84
N VAL A 198 -30.18 -16.94 -25.10
CA VAL A 198 -28.80 -16.73 -25.53
C VAL A 198 -28.72 -15.54 -26.47
N PHE A 199 -27.70 -14.70 -26.30
CA PHE A 199 -27.52 -13.44 -26.98
C PHE A 199 -26.06 -13.30 -27.46
N VAL A 200 -25.87 -12.66 -28.60
CA VAL A 200 -24.53 -12.21 -29.03
C VAL A 200 -24.22 -10.91 -28.29
N THR A 201 -23.23 -10.94 -27.41
CA THR A 201 -22.90 -9.82 -26.50
C THR A 201 -21.58 -9.15 -26.81
N ALA A 202 -20.71 -9.78 -27.59
CA ALA A 202 -19.53 -9.11 -28.14
C ALA A 202 -19.12 -9.69 -29.51
N LEU A 203 -18.60 -8.83 -30.37
CA LEU A 203 -17.90 -9.15 -31.60
C LEU A 203 -16.41 -8.98 -31.33
N ASN A 204 -15.70 -10.08 -31.09
CA ASN A 204 -14.29 -10.04 -30.67
C ASN A 204 -13.34 -9.95 -31.88
N SER A 205 -13.66 -10.66 -32.96
CA SER A 205 -12.96 -10.64 -34.25
C SER A 205 -13.93 -11.08 -35.36
N PRO A 206 -13.58 -10.95 -36.67
CA PRO A 206 -14.48 -11.31 -37.76
C PRO A 206 -15.08 -12.73 -37.68
N ASN A 207 -14.36 -13.67 -37.05
CA ASN A 207 -14.78 -15.07 -36.87
C ASN A 207 -14.81 -15.48 -35.39
N CYS A 208 -14.91 -14.54 -34.45
CA CYS A 208 -14.97 -14.84 -33.02
C CYS A 208 -15.98 -13.91 -32.31
N VAL A 209 -16.93 -14.50 -31.60
CA VAL A 209 -18.00 -13.79 -30.90
C VAL A 209 -18.12 -14.26 -29.46
N THR A 210 -18.65 -13.42 -28.58
CA THR A 210 -19.05 -13.82 -27.23
C THR A 210 -20.55 -14.03 -27.21
N LEU A 211 -20.95 -15.21 -26.76
CA LEU A 211 -22.34 -15.55 -26.49
C LEU A 211 -22.56 -15.47 -24.99
N SER A 212 -23.57 -14.72 -24.56
CA SER A 212 -24.02 -14.72 -23.17
C SER A 212 -25.42 -15.24 -23.06
N GLY A 213 -25.68 -15.94 -21.96
CA GLY A 213 -26.97 -16.48 -21.62
C GLY A 213 -26.93 -16.94 -20.18
N THR A 214 -28.01 -17.51 -19.70
CA THR A 214 -28.03 -18.07 -18.35
C THR A 214 -27.24 -19.38 -18.38
N GLY A 215 -26.45 -19.66 -17.33
CA GLY A 215 -25.41 -20.69 -17.36
C GLY A 215 -25.83 -22.03 -17.98
N GLU A 216 -26.93 -22.64 -17.53
CA GLU A 216 -27.40 -23.93 -18.04
C GLU A 216 -27.95 -23.85 -19.48
N GLN A 217 -28.72 -22.80 -19.79
CA GLN A 217 -29.31 -22.61 -21.12
C GLN A 217 -28.22 -22.36 -22.17
N LEU A 218 -27.18 -21.59 -21.79
CA LEU A 218 -26.00 -21.37 -22.63
C LEU A 218 -25.26 -22.68 -22.88
N GLN A 219 -25.00 -23.50 -21.85
CA GLN A 219 -24.34 -24.80 -22.05
C GLN A 219 -25.16 -25.73 -22.95
N ASN A 220 -26.48 -25.79 -22.75
CA ASN A 220 -27.36 -26.60 -23.58
C ASN A 220 -27.33 -26.14 -25.05
N PHE A 221 -27.45 -24.82 -25.29
CA PHE A 221 -27.34 -24.24 -26.62
C PHE A 221 -26.01 -24.59 -27.29
N LEU A 222 -24.89 -24.47 -26.56
CA LEU A 222 -23.56 -24.79 -27.08
C LEU A 222 -23.42 -26.27 -27.46
N SER A 223 -24.05 -27.17 -26.71
CA SER A 223 -23.99 -28.62 -26.97
C SER A 223 -24.88 -29.08 -28.12
N THR A 224 -25.98 -28.36 -28.41
CA THR A 224 -27.03 -28.80 -29.34
C THR A 224 -27.08 -28.03 -30.65
N GLN A 225 -26.78 -26.72 -30.63
CA GLN A 225 -26.99 -25.83 -31.77
C GLN A 225 -25.68 -25.35 -32.41
N LEU A 226 -24.55 -25.43 -31.70
CA LEU A 226 -23.29 -24.88 -32.18
C LEU A 226 -22.66 -25.77 -33.27
N PRO A 227 -22.16 -25.20 -34.38
CA PRO A 227 -21.50 -26.00 -35.41
C PRO A 227 -20.24 -26.69 -34.86
N PRO A 228 -19.96 -27.95 -35.23
CA PRO A 228 -18.88 -28.75 -34.65
C PRO A 228 -17.46 -28.23 -34.94
N LYS A 229 -17.31 -27.30 -35.90
CA LYS A 229 -16.03 -26.66 -36.21
C LYS A 229 -15.69 -25.51 -35.24
N CYS A 230 -16.64 -25.04 -34.45
CA CYS A 230 -16.43 -23.93 -33.54
C CYS A 230 -15.67 -24.38 -32.29
N ARG A 231 -14.78 -23.54 -31.78
CA ARG A 231 -14.09 -23.76 -30.50
C ARG A 231 -14.67 -22.83 -29.45
N THR A 232 -14.93 -23.36 -28.26
CA THR A 232 -15.47 -22.58 -27.14
C THR A 232 -14.40 -22.35 -26.07
N ARG A 233 -14.43 -21.19 -25.44
CA ARG A 233 -13.62 -20.84 -24.27
C ARG A 233 -14.53 -20.23 -23.21
N ALA A 234 -14.56 -20.85 -22.04
CA ALA A 234 -15.28 -20.31 -20.90
C ALA A 234 -14.66 -18.98 -20.45
N THR A 235 -15.51 -18.05 -20.00
CA THR A 235 -15.07 -16.83 -19.31
C THR A 235 -15.44 -16.93 -17.84
N ASN A 236 -14.86 -16.10 -16.99
CA ASN A 236 -15.27 -16.01 -15.59
C ASN A 236 -16.41 -15.01 -15.34
N VAL A 237 -17.20 -14.66 -16.37
CA VAL A 237 -18.35 -13.77 -16.22
C VAL A 237 -19.52 -14.56 -15.63
N ARG A 238 -20.05 -14.09 -14.49
CA ARG A 238 -21.13 -14.77 -13.73
C ARG A 238 -22.50 -14.11 -13.85
N SER A 239 -22.60 -12.96 -14.51
CA SER A 239 -23.85 -12.22 -14.71
C SER A 239 -24.08 -11.92 -16.20
N LEU A 240 -25.27 -11.43 -16.53
CA LEU A 240 -25.62 -11.00 -17.89
C LEU A 240 -25.26 -9.53 -18.10
N TYR A 241 -24.68 -9.22 -19.26
CA TYR A 241 -24.33 -7.88 -19.73
C TYR A 241 -24.65 -7.76 -21.22
N HIS A 242 -24.79 -6.54 -21.73
CA HIS A 242 -25.00 -6.24 -23.15
C HIS A 242 -26.30 -6.81 -23.77
N VAL A 243 -27.40 -6.83 -23.00
CA VAL A 243 -28.70 -7.34 -23.44
C VAL A 243 -29.80 -6.33 -23.13
N CYS A 244 -30.05 -5.40 -24.07
CA CYS A 244 -31.00 -4.30 -23.94
C CYS A 244 -32.37 -4.74 -23.39
N ASP A 245 -33.01 -5.71 -24.05
CA ASP A 245 -34.38 -6.13 -23.74
C ASP A 245 -34.55 -6.72 -22.32
N ARG A 246 -33.45 -7.21 -21.72
CA ARG A 246 -33.45 -7.83 -20.39
C ARG A 246 -32.92 -6.91 -19.30
N LEU A 247 -32.02 -6.00 -19.63
CA LEU A 247 -31.23 -5.25 -18.66
C LEU A 247 -31.59 -3.76 -18.59
N ALA A 248 -32.44 -3.23 -19.48
CA ALA A 248 -32.91 -1.84 -19.42
C ALA A 248 -33.53 -1.46 -18.06
N PRO A 249 -34.42 -2.26 -17.44
CA PRO A 249 -34.95 -1.94 -16.11
C PRO A 249 -33.87 -1.95 -15.03
N LEU A 250 -32.94 -2.92 -15.08
CA LEU A 250 -31.85 -3.03 -14.11
C LEU A 250 -30.89 -1.84 -14.20
N LYS A 251 -30.55 -1.42 -15.42
CA LYS A 251 -29.72 -0.24 -15.68
C LYS A 251 -30.37 1.03 -15.11
N GLN A 252 -31.68 1.19 -15.29
CA GLN A 252 -32.42 2.32 -14.74
C GLN A 252 -32.36 2.33 -13.20
N THR A 253 -32.56 1.18 -12.55
CA THR A 253 -32.42 1.06 -11.09
C THR A 253 -31.02 1.41 -10.60
N ILE A 254 -29.97 0.93 -11.30
CA ILE A 254 -28.57 1.29 -10.97
C ILE A 254 -28.38 2.81 -11.04
N TYR A 255 -28.89 3.44 -12.09
CA TYR A 255 -28.76 4.88 -12.27
C TYR A 255 -29.49 5.68 -11.20
N GLU A 256 -30.69 5.25 -10.79
CA GLU A 256 -31.47 5.87 -9.72
C GLU A 256 -30.77 5.76 -8.36
N ASP A 257 -30.20 4.60 -8.02
CA ASP A 257 -29.40 4.45 -6.80
C ASP A 257 -28.19 5.39 -6.79
N LEU A 258 -27.51 5.52 -7.94
CA LEU A 258 -26.37 6.41 -8.09
C LEU A 258 -26.77 7.88 -7.96
N GLN A 259 -27.90 8.29 -8.53
CA GLN A 259 -28.40 9.66 -8.38
C GLN A 259 -28.73 10.02 -6.92
N GLN A 260 -29.21 9.06 -6.14
CA GLN A 260 -29.55 9.28 -4.74
C GLN A 260 -28.32 9.33 -3.82
N ARG A 261 -27.24 8.63 -4.18
CA ARG A 261 -26.14 8.34 -3.25
C ARG A 261 -24.77 8.84 -3.67
N CYS A 262 -24.51 8.96 -4.97
CA CYS A 262 -23.25 9.48 -5.47
C CYS A 262 -23.35 11.02 -5.51
N PRO A 263 -22.65 11.74 -4.60
CA PRO A 263 -22.78 13.20 -4.49
C PRO A 263 -22.27 13.93 -5.74
N SER A 264 -21.37 13.30 -6.50
CA SER A 264 -20.68 13.90 -7.64
C SER A 264 -21.45 13.80 -8.97
N MET A 265 -22.70 13.31 -8.96
CA MET A 265 -23.51 13.14 -10.18
C MET A 265 -23.77 14.46 -10.92
N SER A 266 -23.82 15.58 -10.19
CA SER A 266 -23.99 16.93 -10.75
C SER A 266 -22.69 17.64 -11.09
N THR A 267 -21.53 17.05 -10.77
CA THR A 267 -20.22 17.65 -11.04
C THR A 267 -20.02 17.80 -12.55
N SER A 268 -19.73 19.01 -13.00
CA SER A 268 -19.43 19.29 -14.40
C SER A 268 -18.07 18.70 -14.78
N VAL A 269 -18.06 17.89 -15.84
CA VAL A 269 -16.87 17.23 -16.38
C VAL A 269 -16.75 17.48 -17.88
N ALA A 270 -15.51 17.57 -18.34
CA ALA A 270 -15.19 17.73 -19.76
C ALA A 270 -14.14 16.69 -20.15
N PHE A 271 -14.26 16.15 -21.36
CA PHE A 271 -13.30 15.18 -21.87
C PHE A 271 -11.97 15.89 -22.21
N VAL A 272 -10.87 15.34 -21.71
CA VAL A 272 -9.50 15.72 -22.08
C VAL A 272 -8.99 14.97 -23.31
N ALA A 273 -9.56 13.80 -23.56
CA ALA A 273 -9.32 13.00 -24.75
C ALA A 273 -10.60 12.25 -25.13
N PRO A 274 -10.80 11.92 -26.42
CA PRO A 274 -11.96 11.16 -26.86
C PRO A 274 -11.99 9.77 -26.20
N LEU A 275 -13.14 9.38 -25.67
CA LEU A 275 -13.43 8.01 -25.23
C LEU A 275 -14.13 7.26 -26.36
N LEU A 276 -13.56 6.16 -26.83
CA LEU A 276 -14.16 5.39 -27.93
C LEU A 276 -15.38 4.59 -27.44
N SER A 277 -16.50 4.76 -28.13
CA SER A 277 -17.73 3.99 -27.92
C SER A 277 -17.51 2.52 -28.20
N THR A 278 -17.99 1.65 -27.30
CA THR A 278 -17.92 0.20 -27.48
C THR A 278 -18.90 -0.33 -28.50
N ILE A 279 -19.81 0.49 -29.02
CA ILE A 279 -20.90 0.08 -29.92
C ILE A 279 -20.45 0.16 -31.38
N ASP A 280 -19.72 1.23 -31.72
CA ASP A 280 -19.40 1.60 -33.10
C ASP A 280 -17.96 2.13 -33.27
N GLY A 281 -17.18 2.15 -32.18
CA GLY A 281 -15.82 2.69 -32.16
C GLY A 281 -15.73 4.20 -32.36
N GLN A 282 -16.85 4.92 -32.43
CA GLN A 282 -16.83 6.37 -32.63
C GLN A 282 -16.48 7.11 -31.33
N PRO A 283 -15.82 8.27 -31.40
CA PRO A 283 -15.48 9.03 -30.21
C PRO A 283 -16.73 9.62 -29.54
N ILE A 284 -16.88 9.36 -28.25
CA ILE A 284 -17.87 10.01 -27.38
C ILE A 284 -17.29 11.37 -27.01
N ASN A 285 -17.71 12.39 -27.75
CA ASN A 285 -17.29 13.77 -27.50
C ASN A 285 -18.45 14.58 -26.93
N CYS A 286 -18.39 14.91 -25.64
CA CYS A 286 -19.13 16.06 -25.12
C CYS A 286 -18.28 17.30 -25.40
N VAL A 287 -18.61 18.03 -26.47
CA VAL A 287 -17.93 19.29 -26.86
C VAL A 287 -18.07 20.35 -25.75
N GLU A 288 -19.12 20.25 -24.94
CA GLU A 288 -19.39 21.11 -23.79
C GLU A 288 -19.32 20.30 -22.48
N ALA A 289 -18.89 20.97 -21.39
CA ALA A 289 -18.81 20.35 -20.07
C ALA A 289 -20.22 19.99 -19.57
N GLY A 290 -20.45 18.71 -19.30
CA GLY A 290 -21.74 18.18 -18.86
C GLY A 290 -21.66 17.57 -17.46
N PRO A 291 -22.80 17.30 -16.79
CA PRO A 291 -22.78 16.64 -15.49
C PRO A 291 -22.27 15.20 -15.63
N LEU A 292 -21.46 14.76 -14.66
CA LEU A 292 -20.90 13.40 -14.61
C LEU A 292 -21.98 12.33 -14.74
N GLY A 293 -23.16 12.56 -14.17
CA GLY A 293 -24.30 11.64 -14.26
C GLY A 293 -24.70 11.33 -15.70
N THR A 294 -24.66 12.31 -16.61
CA THR A 294 -24.97 12.04 -18.04
C THR A 294 -23.93 11.13 -18.67
N VAL A 295 -22.64 11.36 -18.36
CA VAL A 295 -21.54 10.51 -18.83
C VAL A 295 -21.69 9.08 -18.28
N ILE A 296 -21.96 8.94 -16.98
CA ILE A 296 -22.22 7.64 -16.33
C ILE A 296 -23.41 6.95 -16.98
N ASN A 297 -24.50 7.67 -17.27
CA ASN A 297 -25.68 7.10 -17.90
C ASN A 297 -25.37 6.46 -19.27
N THR A 298 -24.60 7.16 -20.09
CA THR A 298 -24.13 6.66 -21.40
C THR A 298 -23.19 5.46 -21.25
N ILE A 299 -22.30 5.49 -20.26
CA ILE A 299 -21.41 4.34 -19.98
C ILE A 299 -22.21 3.12 -19.54
N LEU A 300 -23.21 3.30 -18.69
CA LEU A 300 -24.09 2.21 -18.27
C LEU A 300 -24.90 1.64 -19.44
N ASP A 301 -25.32 2.46 -20.41
CA ASP A 301 -25.97 1.97 -21.64
C ASP A 301 -25.04 1.04 -22.43
N MET A 302 -23.77 1.44 -22.59
CA MET A 302 -22.76 0.63 -23.27
C MET A 302 -22.43 -0.68 -22.53
N ILE A 303 -22.35 -0.65 -21.20
CA ILE A 303 -22.04 -1.85 -20.39
C ILE A 303 -23.23 -2.81 -20.34
N MET A 304 -24.47 -2.30 -20.20
CA MET A 304 -25.63 -3.11 -19.88
C MET A 304 -26.47 -3.49 -21.10
N LEU A 305 -26.61 -2.61 -22.08
CA LEU A 305 -27.66 -2.75 -23.10
C LEU A 305 -27.12 -3.18 -24.47
N HIS A 306 -25.97 -2.67 -24.88
CA HIS A 306 -25.48 -2.84 -26.24
C HIS A 306 -24.32 -3.84 -26.32
N PRO A 307 -24.32 -4.76 -27.30
CA PRO A 307 -23.16 -5.61 -27.59
C PRO A 307 -21.90 -4.80 -27.87
N VAL A 308 -20.76 -5.32 -27.43
CA VAL A 308 -19.45 -4.70 -27.70
C VAL A 308 -19.01 -5.05 -29.12
N ASP A 309 -18.82 -4.06 -29.99
CA ASP A 309 -18.15 -4.21 -31.27
C ASP A 309 -16.66 -3.90 -31.13
N TRP A 310 -15.90 -4.90 -30.71
CA TRP A 310 -14.45 -4.73 -30.51
C TRP A 310 -13.71 -4.54 -31.83
N ILE A 311 -14.24 -5.06 -32.94
CA ILE A 311 -13.66 -4.89 -34.27
C ILE A 311 -13.68 -3.41 -34.64
N ALA A 312 -14.83 -2.74 -34.46
CA ALA A 312 -14.98 -1.32 -34.70
C ALA A 312 -14.04 -0.49 -33.81
N VAL A 313 -13.96 -0.80 -32.52
CA VAL A 313 -13.05 -0.11 -31.57
C VAL A 313 -11.59 -0.27 -31.98
N GLN A 314 -11.13 -1.49 -32.31
CA GLN A 314 -9.76 -1.74 -32.75
C GLN A 314 -9.42 -0.98 -34.04
N ASN A 315 -10.35 -0.94 -34.99
CA ASN A 315 -10.18 -0.18 -36.22
C ASN A 315 -10.05 1.32 -35.96
N SER A 316 -10.85 1.87 -35.03
CA SER A 316 -10.75 3.27 -34.62
C SER A 316 -9.42 3.59 -33.95
N ILE A 317 -8.95 2.74 -33.02
CA ILE A 317 -7.63 2.90 -32.38
C ILE A 317 -6.53 2.89 -33.44
N PHE A 318 -6.58 1.94 -34.38
CA PHE A 318 -5.58 1.84 -35.44
C PHE A 318 -5.60 3.08 -36.35
N ALA A 319 -6.79 3.59 -36.70
CA ALA A 319 -6.95 4.82 -37.48
C ALA A 319 -6.41 6.05 -36.73
N GLY A 320 -6.72 6.20 -35.44
CA GLY A 320 -6.27 7.29 -34.59
C GLY A 320 -4.75 7.33 -34.46
N VAL A 321 -4.15 6.18 -34.16
CA VAL A 321 -2.69 6.04 -34.02
C VAL A 321 -1.95 6.25 -35.34
N ASN A 322 -2.47 5.75 -36.47
CA ASN A 322 -1.86 6.00 -37.78
C ASN A 322 -1.90 7.48 -38.17
N LYS A 323 -3.04 8.15 -37.93
CA LYS A 323 -3.19 9.59 -38.16
C LYS A 323 -2.20 10.38 -37.32
N ALA A 324 -2.10 10.07 -36.03
CA ALA A 324 -1.16 10.72 -35.11
C ALA A 324 0.29 10.48 -35.54
N SER A 325 0.64 9.25 -35.91
CA SER A 325 1.97 8.89 -36.41
C SER A 325 2.35 9.68 -37.65
N ALA A 326 1.44 9.81 -38.63
CA ALA A 326 1.68 10.55 -39.85
C ALA A 326 1.86 12.07 -39.63
N SER A 327 1.19 12.64 -38.62
CA SER A 327 1.31 14.05 -38.26
C SER A 327 2.45 14.37 -37.29
N SER A 328 3.10 13.36 -36.72
CA SER A 328 4.07 13.54 -35.63
C SER A 328 5.45 13.98 -36.12
N THR A 329 6.15 14.76 -35.31
CA THR A 329 7.54 15.17 -35.57
C THR A 329 8.50 13.99 -35.36
N ALA A 330 9.64 14.02 -36.06
CA ALA A 330 10.66 12.98 -35.97
C ALA A 330 11.09 12.73 -34.50
N GLY A 331 10.94 11.48 -34.04
CA GLY A 331 11.25 11.05 -32.67
C GLY A 331 10.05 10.94 -31.72
N THR A 332 8.82 11.23 -32.16
CA THR A 332 7.61 11.00 -31.35
C THR A 332 7.27 9.51 -31.31
N THR A 333 7.15 8.95 -30.11
CA THR A 333 6.70 7.57 -29.88
C THR A 333 5.24 7.53 -29.44
N ILE A 334 4.48 6.55 -29.94
CA ILE A 334 3.09 6.34 -29.57
C ILE A 334 2.97 4.97 -28.89
N ASP A 335 2.49 4.95 -27.65
CA ASP A 335 2.32 3.73 -26.88
C ASP A 335 0.84 3.39 -26.70
N ILE A 336 0.43 2.21 -27.17
CA ILE A 336 -0.87 1.61 -26.84
C ILE A 336 -0.68 0.82 -25.56
N LEU A 337 -1.35 1.22 -24.49
CA LEU A 337 -1.19 0.63 -23.16
C LEU A 337 -2.37 -0.30 -22.86
N ASN A 338 -2.16 -1.61 -22.92
CA ASN A 338 -3.19 -2.58 -22.53
C ASN A 338 -3.27 -2.64 -21.00
N MET A 339 -4.41 -2.19 -20.46
CA MET A 339 -4.70 -2.07 -19.04
C MET A 339 -5.69 -3.16 -18.63
N GLY A 340 -5.18 -4.34 -18.30
CA GLY A 340 -5.96 -5.42 -17.71
C GLY A 340 -5.83 -6.77 -18.41
N PRO A 341 -6.39 -7.81 -17.80
CA PRO A 341 -6.20 -9.19 -18.23
C PRO A 341 -7.07 -9.56 -19.45
N GLY A 342 -6.47 -10.21 -20.44
CA GLY A 342 -7.18 -10.91 -21.52
C GLY A 342 -7.42 -10.08 -22.79
N TYR A 343 -8.27 -9.05 -22.72
CA TYR A 343 -8.65 -8.25 -23.89
C TYR A 343 -7.83 -6.95 -23.99
N GLY A 344 -7.04 -6.85 -25.06
CA GLY A 344 -6.27 -5.67 -25.42
C GLY A 344 -6.01 -5.62 -26.92
N MET A 345 -5.25 -4.64 -27.39
CA MET A 345 -4.80 -4.60 -28.78
C MET A 345 -3.83 -5.77 -29.04
N SER A 346 -4.11 -6.56 -30.09
CA SER A 346 -3.21 -7.62 -30.57
C SER A 346 -2.37 -7.11 -31.74
N THR A 347 -1.10 -7.50 -31.79
CA THR A 347 -0.20 -7.22 -32.92
C THR A 347 -0.52 -8.03 -34.17
N SER A 348 -1.23 -9.15 -34.04
CA SER A 348 -1.42 -10.11 -35.13
C SER A 348 -2.37 -9.65 -36.24
N ALA A 349 -3.26 -8.69 -35.94
CA ALA A 349 -4.31 -8.25 -36.85
C ALA A 349 -3.96 -6.97 -37.63
N PHE A 350 -2.92 -6.24 -37.22
CA PHE A 350 -2.62 -4.90 -37.75
C PHE A 350 -1.13 -4.70 -37.98
N GLN A 351 -0.79 -4.09 -39.13
CA GLN A 351 0.59 -3.66 -39.41
C GLN A 351 0.80 -2.27 -38.83
N LEU A 352 1.50 -2.20 -37.68
CA LEU A 352 1.73 -0.95 -36.97
C LEU A 352 2.91 -0.15 -37.55
N PRO A 353 2.85 1.19 -37.54
CA PRO A 353 4.00 2.04 -37.83
C PRO A 353 5.18 1.78 -36.88
N SER A 354 6.41 2.04 -37.34
CA SER A 354 7.64 1.75 -36.58
C SER A 354 7.80 2.50 -35.25
N ASN A 355 7.14 3.65 -35.10
CA ASN A 355 7.12 4.49 -33.90
C ASN A 355 5.96 4.16 -32.95
N VAL A 356 5.14 3.16 -33.26
CA VAL A 356 4.00 2.71 -32.46
C VAL A 356 4.34 1.40 -31.75
N LYS A 357 4.10 1.33 -30.44
CA LYS A 357 4.34 0.13 -29.64
C LYS A 357 3.10 -0.24 -28.83
N ILE A 358 2.75 -1.52 -28.82
CA ILE A 358 1.77 -2.06 -27.87
C ILE A 358 2.53 -2.55 -26.65
N ARG A 359 2.13 -2.10 -25.46
CA ARG A 359 2.69 -2.54 -24.18
C ARG A 359 1.58 -3.12 -23.32
N ASP A 360 1.79 -4.34 -22.83
CA ASP A 360 0.92 -4.92 -21.82
C ASP A 360 1.38 -4.50 -20.43
N VAL A 361 0.63 -3.58 -19.84
CA VAL A 361 0.94 -2.99 -18.54
C VAL A 361 0.70 -4.00 -17.41
N MET A 362 -0.10 -5.05 -17.57
CA MET A 362 -0.21 -6.09 -16.54
C MET A 362 1.02 -7.01 -16.52
N SER A 363 1.62 -7.25 -17.70
CA SER A 363 2.82 -8.10 -17.84
C SER A 363 4.14 -7.41 -17.51
N LEU A 364 4.16 -6.07 -17.56
CA LEU A 364 5.32 -5.28 -17.17
C LEU A 364 5.54 -5.44 -15.67
N ALA A 365 6.33 -6.44 -15.29
CA ALA A 365 7.10 -6.43 -14.05
C ALA A 365 7.79 -5.07 -14.03
N GLY A 366 7.34 -4.18 -13.14
CA GLY A 366 7.73 -2.78 -13.16
C GLY A 366 9.23 -2.71 -13.37
N ALA A 367 9.67 -2.14 -14.51
CA ALA A 367 11.02 -1.62 -14.54
C ALA A 367 11.10 -0.72 -13.30
N PRO A 368 12.15 -0.87 -12.45
CA PRO A 368 12.30 -0.06 -11.27
C PRO A 368 12.52 1.36 -11.77
N ASN A 369 11.43 2.07 -12.01
CA ASN A 369 11.43 3.42 -12.51
C ASN A 369 11.84 4.22 -11.28
N SER A 370 13.16 4.31 -11.08
CA SER A 370 13.91 5.07 -10.08
C SER A 370 12.97 5.76 -9.11
N TYR A 371 12.55 4.99 -8.09
CA TYR A 371 11.54 5.39 -7.11
C TYR A 371 11.84 6.81 -6.64
N ARG A 372 11.03 7.76 -7.12
CA ARG A 372 11.22 9.18 -6.88
C ARG A 372 10.84 9.43 -5.42
N LYS A 373 11.86 9.42 -4.55
CA LYS A 373 11.96 10.15 -3.26
C LYS A 373 10.63 10.67 -2.71
N ALA A 374 9.90 9.81 -2.01
CA ALA A 374 8.97 10.12 -0.90
C ALA A 374 7.99 8.95 -0.64
N SER A 375 8.39 7.69 -0.80
CA SER A 375 7.68 6.63 -0.09
C SER A 375 7.91 6.87 1.40
N ARG A 376 6.85 7.00 2.20
CA ARG A 376 6.99 6.92 3.66
C ARG A 376 7.74 5.62 3.96
N LEU A 377 8.84 5.71 4.70
CA LEU A 377 9.59 4.54 5.12
C LEU A 377 8.62 3.60 5.84
N ALA A 378 8.51 2.35 5.41
CA ALA A 378 7.73 1.35 6.11
C ALA A 378 8.48 0.91 7.38
N PRO A 379 7.80 0.28 8.36
CA PRO A 379 8.48 -0.25 9.55
C PRO A 379 9.64 -1.22 9.25
N GLY A 380 9.62 -1.89 8.10
CA GLY A 380 10.69 -2.78 7.64
C GLY A 380 11.90 -2.08 7.00
N ASP A 381 11.86 -0.75 6.82
CA ASP A 381 12.90 0.01 6.11
C ASP A 381 13.96 0.63 7.05
N ILE A 382 13.92 0.29 8.35
CA ILE A 382 14.89 0.80 9.34
C ILE A 382 16.12 -0.12 9.40
N ALA A 383 17.29 0.44 9.12
CA ALA A 383 18.57 -0.27 9.19
C ALA A 383 19.38 0.16 10.42
N ILE A 384 19.94 -0.81 11.14
CA ILE A 384 20.98 -0.58 12.15
C ILE A 384 22.32 -0.60 11.43
N VAL A 385 22.93 0.58 11.25
CA VAL A 385 24.13 0.76 10.42
C VAL A 385 25.44 0.75 11.22
N GLY A 386 25.35 0.81 12.54
CA GLY A 386 26.50 0.67 13.44
C GLY A 386 26.07 0.53 14.89
N MET A 387 26.96 0.01 15.73
CA MET A 387 26.71 -0.20 17.16
C MET A 387 28.01 -0.17 17.96
N ALA A 388 27.89 0.21 19.24
CA ALA A 388 28.93 0.04 20.24
C ALA A 388 28.29 -0.24 21.59
N VAL A 389 29.01 -0.97 22.43
CA VAL A 389 28.58 -1.32 23.79
C VAL A 389 29.72 -1.11 24.76
N ASP A 390 29.37 -0.87 26.02
CA ASP A 390 30.29 -0.93 27.16
C ASP A 390 29.50 -1.58 28.28
N LEU A 391 29.85 -2.82 28.59
CA LEU A 391 29.11 -3.71 29.48
C LEU A 391 30.08 -4.39 30.46
N PRO A 392 29.56 -4.96 31.56
CA PRO A 392 30.35 -5.76 32.50
C PRO A 392 31.14 -6.86 31.76
N ASP A 393 32.46 -6.88 31.95
CA ASP A 393 33.43 -7.74 31.28
C ASP A 393 33.40 -7.73 29.73
N ALA A 394 32.81 -6.71 29.12
CA ALA A 394 32.72 -6.56 27.67
C ALA A 394 32.82 -5.08 27.27
N SER A 395 34.02 -4.63 26.90
CA SER A 395 34.29 -3.26 26.45
C SER A 395 33.79 -2.93 25.04
N ASP A 396 33.37 -3.95 24.29
CA ASP A 396 32.99 -3.90 22.88
C ASP A 396 32.07 -5.08 22.50
N VAL A 397 31.55 -5.03 21.27
CA VAL A 397 30.57 -5.98 20.74
C VAL A 397 31.14 -7.39 20.59
N ASP A 398 32.42 -7.51 20.22
CA ASP A 398 33.09 -8.79 20.05
C ASP A 398 33.28 -9.50 21.40
N SER A 399 33.70 -8.76 22.42
CA SER A 399 33.81 -9.25 23.79
C SER A 399 32.45 -9.64 24.36
N LEU A 400 31.40 -8.85 24.09
CA LEU A 400 30.04 -9.20 24.47
C LEU A 400 29.60 -10.52 23.82
N TRP A 401 29.87 -10.68 22.53
CA TRP A 401 29.53 -11.90 21.80
C TRP A 401 30.25 -13.12 22.38
N ALA A 402 31.55 -13.01 22.66
CA ALA A 402 32.32 -14.07 23.30
C ALA A 402 31.72 -14.45 24.67
N ASN A 403 31.42 -13.46 25.51
CA ASN A 403 30.81 -13.69 26.82
C ASN A 403 29.46 -14.41 26.73
N LEU A 404 28.62 -14.06 25.74
CA LEU A 404 27.33 -14.70 25.52
C LEU A 404 27.46 -16.14 25.03
N VAL A 405 28.40 -16.40 24.11
CA VAL A 405 28.69 -17.74 23.57
C VAL A 405 29.23 -18.66 24.67
N ASP A 406 30.14 -18.13 25.51
CA ASP A 406 30.80 -18.89 26.57
C ASP A 406 29.96 -18.96 27.87
N GLY A 407 28.81 -18.28 27.92
CA GLY A 407 27.91 -18.28 29.09
C GLY A 407 28.51 -17.62 30.33
N ILE A 408 29.33 -16.58 30.15
CA ILE A 408 30.04 -15.88 31.22
C ILE A 408 29.07 -15.12 32.13
N ASN A 409 29.25 -15.27 33.45
CA ASN A 409 28.52 -14.52 34.47
C ASN A 409 29.41 -13.43 35.08
N SER A 410 29.15 -12.18 34.72
CA SER A 410 29.88 -10.98 35.17
C SER A 410 29.41 -10.42 36.52
N CYS A 411 28.58 -11.18 37.25
CA CYS A 411 28.10 -10.74 38.54
C CYS A 411 29.25 -10.74 39.55
N SER A 412 29.50 -9.56 40.10
CA SER A 412 30.55 -9.32 41.08
C SER A 412 29.99 -8.58 42.27
N GLU A 413 30.76 -8.55 43.34
CA GLU A 413 30.47 -7.71 44.48
C GLU A 413 30.59 -6.23 44.11
N ILE A 414 29.79 -5.36 44.75
CA ILE A 414 29.83 -3.90 44.54
C ILE A 414 31.27 -3.42 44.78
N PRO A 415 31.95 -2.87 43.75
CA PRO A 415 33.32 -2.39 43.90
C PRO A 415 33.40 -1.22 44.88
N GLU A 416 34.49 -1.14 45.65
CA GLU A 416 34.76 0.00 46.55
C GLU A 416 34.80 1.33 45.81
N SER A 417 35.10 1.32 44.50
CA SER A 417 35.05 2.51 43.64
C SER A 417 33.64 3.09 43.47
N ARG A 418 32.57 2.40 43.90
CA ARG A 418 31.19 2.91 43.92
C ARG A 418 30.84 3.49 45.29
N PHE A 419 30.84 2.64 46.29
CA PHE A 419 30.63 2.97 47.70
C PHE A 419 31.01 1.76 48.56
N HIS A 420 31.35 2.00 49.83
CA HIS A 420 31.67 0.93 50.77
C HIS A 420 30.39 0.15 51.15
N ILE A 421 30.24 -1.05 50.60
CA ILE A 421 29.01 -1.86 50.77
C ILE A 421 28.74 -2.26 52.23
N ASP A 422 29.79 -2.45 53.03
CA ASP A 422 29.65 -2.85 54.43
C ASP A 422 28.95 -1.77 55.30
N ASP A 423 28.94 -0.51 54.86
CA ASP A 423 28.21 0.58 55.53
C ASP A 423 26.68 0.48 55.36
N PHE A 424 26.22 -0.25 54.34
CA PHE A 424 24.82 -0.31 53.93
C PHE A 424 24.24 -1.73 53.98
N TYR A 425 25.08 -2.76 53.99
CA TYR A 425 24.62 -4.16 53.99
C TYR A 425 24.53 -4.73 55.41
N HIS A 426 23.33 -5.11 55.85
CA HIS A 426 23.12 -5.79 57.13
C HIS A 426 22.44 -7.15 56.93
N ALA A 427 23.21 -8.24 56.99
CA ALA A 427 22.72 -9.59 56.70
C ALA A 427 21.64 -10.10 57.67
N LYS A 428 21.55 -9.60 58.93
CA LYS A 428 20.70 -10.20 59.98
C LYS A 428 20.11 -9.27 61.06
N GLU A 429 20.32 -7.95 61.06
CA GLU A 429 19.77 -7.05 62.10
C GLU A 429 18.89 -5.93 61.54
N LEU A 430 17.62 -6.23 61.24
CA LEU A 430 16.60 -5.17 61.25
C LEU A 430 16.29 -4.81 62.70
N LYS A 431 17.15 -4.00 63.33
CA LYS A 431 16.79 -3.35 64.61
C LYS A 431 15.57 -2.47 64.34
N LYS A 432 14.40 -2.88 64.86
CA LYS A 432 13.17 -2.06 64.87
C LYS A 432 13.51 -0.66 65.38
N GLY A 433 13.43 0.34 64.50
CA GLY A 433 13.63 1.75 64.85
C GLY A 433 14.90 2.42 64.29
N SER A 434 15.80 1.72 63.59
CA SER A 434 16.88 2.38 62.85
C SER A 434 16.39 2.82 61.47
N ALA A 435 16.25 4.13 61.28
CA ALA A 435 15.95 4.76 60.00
C ALA A 435 17.19 4.84 59.09
N ASN A 436 17.95 3.75 58.94
CA ASN A 436 19.21 3.77 58.19
C ASN A 436 19.04 3.20 56.77
N ARG A 437 19.76 3.82 55.82
CA ARG A 437 19.88 3.44 54.41
C ARG A 437 20.48 2.03 54.34
N THR A 438 19.69 1.00 54.01
CA THR A 438 20.14 -0.40 54.02
C THR A 438 19.88 -1.13 52.69
N LEU A 439 20.82 -1.99 52.29
CA LEU A 439 20.79 -2.80 51.08
C LEU A 439 20.66 -4.29 51.42
N ASN A 440 19.85 -5.01 50.62
CA ASN A 440 19.59 -6.45 50.80
C ASN A 440 20.52 -7.36 49.98
N THR A 441 21.38 -6.79 49.13
CA THR A 441 22.34 -7.51 48.28
C THR A 441 23.67 -6.77 48.26
N ARG A 442 24.77 -7.51 48.08
CA ARG A 442 26.13 -6.98 47.85
C ARG A 442 26.57 -7.10 46.39
N TYR A 443 25.73 -7.69 45.54
CA TYR A 443 26.12 -8.13 44.20
C TYR A 443 25.38 -7.35 43.10
N GLY A 444 26.05 -7.18 41.97
CA GLY A 444 25.52 -6.57 40.75
C GLY A 444 26.44 -6.84 39.56
N ASN A 445 26.17 -6.20 38.43
CA ASN A 445 27.07 -6.21 37.28
C ASN A 445 27.55 -4.78 37.03
N PHE A 446 28.86 -4.57 36.98
CA PHE A 446 29.45 -3.24 37.01
C PHE A 446 30.37 -3.02 35.81
N LEU A 447 30.28 -1.83 35.21
CA LEU A 447 31.30 -1.35 34.29
C LEU A 447 32.64 -1.26 35.01
N GLN A 448 33.74 -1.64 34.36
CA GLN A 448 35.05 -1.62 35.02
C GLN A 448 35.48 -0.17 35.34
N ASN A 449 35.32 0.76 34.40
CA ASN A 449 35.91 2.10 34.48
C ASN A 449 34.92 3.26 34.19
N PRO A 450 33.74 3.37 34.85
CA PRO A 450 32.73 4.37 34.48
C PRO A 450 33.15 5.83 34.72
N PHE A 451 34.18 6.05 35.55
CA PHE A 451 34.67 7.40 35.86
C PHE A 451 35.76 7.89 34.88
N GLN A 452 36.34 6.99 34.08
CA GLN A 452 37.36 7.33 33.08
C GLN A 452 36.72 8.03 31.89
N PHE A 453 37.34 9.11 31.44
CA PHE A 453 36.81 9.94 30.36
C PHE A 453 37.92 10.73 29.68
N ASP A 454 38.01 10.60 28.35
CA ASP A 454 38.88 11.44 27.53
C ASP A 454 38.24 12.81 27.32
N ASN A 455 38.50 13.73 28.25
CA ASN A 455 37.96 15.08 28.16
C ASN A 455 38.58 15.91 27.02
N GLY A 456 39.81 15.59 26.61
CA GLY A 456 40.51 16.29 25.54
C GLY A 456 39.92 15.99 24.18
N LEU A 457 39.48 14.74 23.94
CA LEU A 457 38.79 14.34 22.71
C LEU A 457 37.51 15.14 22.45
N PHE A 458 36.80 15.55 23.50
CA PHE A 458 35.50 16.21 23.41
C PHE A 458 35.54 17.72 23.73
N ASP A 459 36.73 18.32 23.82
CA ASP A 459 36.94 19.74 24.17
C ASP A 459 36.27 20.14 25.51
N ILE A 460 36.25 19.24 26.49
CA ILE A 460 35.66 19.47 27.81
C ILE A 460 36.78 19.76 28.82
N SER A 461 36.62 20.84 29.60
CA SER A 461 37.63 21.18 30.60
C SER A 461 37.71 20.12 31.72
N PRO A 462 38.88 19.88 32.34
CA PRO A 462 39.00 18.94 33.47
C PRO A 462 38.08 19.30 34.65
N ARG A 463 37.78 20.60 34.83
CA ARG A 463 36.86 21.10 35.86
C ARG A 463 35.41 20.69 35.55
N GLU A 464 34.97 20.84 34.31
CA GLU A 464 33.64 20.40 33.88
C GLU A 464 33.53 18.87 33.91
N ALA A 465 34.53 18.16 33.39
CA ALA A 465 34.55 16.70 33.36
C ALA A 465 34.34 16.09 34.74
N ARG A 466 34.89 16.69 35.81
CA ARG A 466 34.68 16.25 37.20
C ARG A 466 33.21 16.31 37.62
N SER A 467 32.48 17.34 37.21
CA SER A 467 31.08 17.54 37.56
C SER A 467 30.10 16.75 36.68
N MET A 468 30.56 16.18 35.55
CA MET A 468 29.72 15.37 34.67
C MET A 468 29.38 14.02 35.30
N ASP A 469 28.10 13.62 35.25
CA ASP A 469 27.65 12.27 35.59
C ASP A 469 28.42 11.22 34.76
N PRO A 470 29.00 10.17 35.38
CA PRO A 470 29.61 9.04 34.70
C PRO A 470 28.77 8.49 33.54
N GLN A 471 27.45 8.50 33.67
CA GLN A 471 26.53 8.11 32.60
C GLN A 471 26.70 8.95 31.33
N GLN A 472 26.84 10.28 31.47
CA GLN A 472 27.09 11.16 30.32
C GLN A 472 28.44 10.87 29.67
N ARG A 473 29.47 10.60 30.48
CA ARG A 473 30.84 10.32 30.02
C ARG A 473 30.92 9.01 29.23
N VAL A 474 30.35 7.94 29.79
CA VAL A 474 30.30 6.62 29.14
C VAL A 474 29.46 6.69 27.87
N MET A 475 28.29 7.34 27.92
CA MET A 475 27.42 7.44 26.76
C MET A 475 28.08 8.25 25.63
N LEU A 476 28.80 9.34 25.93
CA LEU A 476 29.48 10.14 24.91
C LEU A 476 30.61 9.36 24.21
N GLN A 477 31.44 8.63 24.95
CA GLN A 477 32.47 7.75 24.39
C GLN A 477 31.89 6.58 23.59
N THR A 478 30.78 6.02 24.05
CA THR A 478 30.10 4.91 23.35
C THR A 478 29.39 5.39 22.09
N ALA A 479 28.77 6.57 22.13
CA ALA A 479 28.20 7.24 20.97
C ALA A 479 29.28 7.49 19.90
N PHE A 480 30.45 7.99 20.30
CA PHE A 480 31.58 8.18 19.39
C PHE A 480 31.98 6.88 18.68
N ARG A 481 32.18 5.79 19.44
CA ARG A 481 32.51 4.46 18.88
C ARG A 481 31.43 3.92 17.95
N ALA A 482 30.15 4.12 18.29
CA ALA A 482 29.03 3.70 17.45
C ALA A 482 28.99 4.47 16.12
N LEU A 483 29.28 5.78 16.16
CA LEU A 483 29.37 6.62 14.96
C LEU A 483 30.54 6.20 14.08
N GLU A 484 31.72 5.95 14.65
CA GLU A 484 32.88 5.41 13.91
C GLU A 484 32.55 4.06 13.26
N ASN A 485 31.93 3.14 14.00
CA ASN A 485 31.52 1.84 13.48
C ASN A 485 30.54 1.97 12.29
N SER A 486 29.66 2.98 12.32
CA SER A 486 28.73 3.26 11.22
C SER A 486 29.37 3.97 10.01
N GLY A 487 30.62 4.40 10.11
CA GLY A 487 31.27 5.24 9.09
C GLY A 487 30.66 6.64 8.99
N TYR A 488 30.09 7.17 10.09
CA TYR A 488 29.48 8.50 10.10
C TYR A 488 30.54 9.58 9.89
N VAL A 489 30.36 10.34 8.82
CA VAL A 489 31.11 11.57 8.56
C VAL A 489 30.10 12.71 8.44
N PRO A 490 30.21 13.77 9.27
CA PRO A 490 29.24 14.85 9.23
C PRO A 490 29.10 15.47 7.84
N ASP A 491 27.87 15.68 7.39
CA ASP A 491 27.52 16.34 6.12
C ASP A 491 28.06 15.65 4.85
N SER A 492 28.60 14.44 4.98
CA SER A 492 29.10 13.62 3.86
C SER A 492 28.00 13.15 2.91
N THR A 493 26.79 12.96 3.43
CA THR A 493 25.63 12.49 2.69
C THR A 493 24.36 13.20 3.18
N PRO A 494 23.27 13.21 2.38
CA PRO A 494 22.00 13.77 2.83
C PRO A 494 21.43 13.13 4.10
N SER A 495 21.78 11.88 4.41
CA SER A 495 21.36 11.18 5.63
C SER A 495 22.25 11.52 6.85
N ASN A 496 23.51 11.89 6.61
CA ASN A 496 24.46 12.30 7.64
C ASN A 496 24.46 13.83 7.87
N ASN A 497 23.49 14.55 7.31
CA ASN A 497 23.35 15.98 7.50
C ASN A 497 23.01 16.29 8.96
N ARG A 498 23.85 17.13 9.58
CA ARG A 498 23.76 17.53 11.00
C ARG A 498 22.41 18.14 11.40
N ASP A 499 21.75 18.86 10.50
CA ASP A 499 20.46 19.50 10.78
C ASP A 499 19.31 18.49 10.90
N THR A 500 19.49 17.29 10.34
CA THR A 500 18.46 16.24 10.29
C THR A 500 18.83 14.99 11.10
N PHE A 501 19.92 15.04 11.85
CA PHE A 501 20.41 13.93 12.67
C PHE A 501 19.83 14.02 14.08
N GLY A 502 19.11 12.97 14.52
CA GLY A 502 18.49 12.93 15.85
C GLY A 502 19.27 12.10 16.87
N CYS A 503 18.93 12.26 18.15
CA CYS A 503 19.55 11.58 19.29
C CYS A 503 18.48 11.21 20.33
N TRP A 504 18.37 9.93 20.66
CA TRP A 504 17.47 9.41 21.68
C TRP A 504 18.22 8.58 22.71
N ILE A 505 18.19 8.99 23.98
CA ILE A 505 18.88 8.30 25.07
C ILE A 505 17.89 7.87 26.15
N GLY A 506 17.85 6.58 26.47
CA GLY A 506 17.13 6.06 27.63
C GLY A 506 17.97 6.20 28.91
N ASN A 507 17.44 6.86 29.93
CA ASN A 507 18.06 6.93 31.25
C ASN A 507 17.00 6.97 32.38
N ALA A 508 17.02 5.95 33.22
CA ALA A 508 16.07 5.78 34.33
C ALA A 508 16.60 6.29 35.69
N THR A 509 17.93 6.39 35.86
CA THR A 509 18.56 6.60 37.17
C THR A 509 19.39 7.88 37.19
N LEU A 510 19.47 8.50 38.38
CA LEU A 510 20.21 9.73 38.63
C LEU A 510 20.84 9.64 40.02
N ASP A 511 22.04 9.08 40.05
CA ASP A 511 22.73 8.78 41.30
C ASP A 511 23.76 9.86 41.62
N TYR A 512 24.35 10.44 40.58
CA TYR A 512 25.42 11.42 40.68
C TYR A 512 25.06 12.75 41.37
N PRO A 513 23.81 13.28 41.31
CA PRO A 513 23.44 14.44 42.13
C PRO A 513 23.68 14.22 43.63
N ALA A 514 23.50 12.99 44.13
CA ALA A 514 23.75 12.68 45.54
C ALA A 514 25.24 12.73 45.89
N ASN A 515 26.10 12.34 44.95
CA ASN A 515 27.55 12.34 45.11
C ASN A 515 28.14 13.76 45.04
N MET A 516 27.50 14.65 44.28
CA MET A 516 27.93 16.04 44.08
C MET A 516 27.28 17.02 45.07
N LYS A 517 26.50 16.54 46.05
CA LYS A 517 25.69 17.38 46.94
C LYS A 517 26.53 18.40 47.72
N ASP A 518 27.76 18.03 48.09
CA ASP A 518 28.66 18.86 48.88
C ASP A 518 29.69 19.63 48.02
N ASP A 519 29.67 19.46 46.68
CA ASP A 519 30.62 20.09 45.73
C ASP A 519 29.85 20.69 44.52
N ILE A 520 29.01 21.69 44.81
CA ILE A 520 28.17 22.36 43.80
C ILE A 520 28.97 23.50 43.15
N ASP A 521 29.19 23.39 41.84
CA ASP A 521 29.82 24.41 40.99
C ASP A 521 28.91 24.77 39.80
N VAL A 522 29.34 25.70 38.94
CA VAL A 522 28.64 26.12 37.71
C VAL A 522 28.31 24.95 36.78
N TYR A 523 29.13 23.88 36.80
CA TYR A 523 28.93 22.67 36.00
C TYR A 523 28.02 21.63 36.65
N TYR A 524 27.51 21.86 37.86
CA TYR A 524 26.61 20.93 38.55
C TYR A 524 25.37 20.64 37.71
N SER A 525 24.63 21.68 37.31
CA SER A 525 23.40 21.53 36.52
C SER A 525 23.64 20.82 35.16
N PRO A 526 24.57 21.26 34.29
CA PRO A 526 24.83 20.56 33.03
C PRO A 526 25.47 19.18 33.22
N GLY A 527 26.08 18.93 34.38
CA GLY A 527 26.70 17.66 34.70
C GLY A 527 25.73 16.61 35.24
N THR A 528 24.63 16.99 35.89
CA THR A 528 23.75 16.03 36.59
C THR A 528 22.32 15.92 36.04
N LEU A 529 21.84 16.90 35.27
CA LEU A 529 20.49 16.85 34.72
C LEU A 529 20.36 15.81 33.59
N ARG A 530 19.26 15.03 33.59
CA ARG A 530 18.98 13.98 32.58
C ARG A 530 19.02 14.49 31.15
N THR A 531 18.50 15.68 30.88
CA THR A 531 18.46 16.27 29.54
C THR A 531 19.82 16.32 28.87
N PHE A 532 20.90 16.46 29.64
CA PHE A 532 22.26 16.52 29.10
C PHE A 532 22.79 15.16 28.61
N GLN A 533 22.10 14.05 28.87
CA GLN A 533 22.45 12.75 28.28
C GLN A 533 22.37 12.78 26.76
N SER A 534 21.23 13.22 26.20
CA SER A 534 21.08 13.36 24.74
C SER A 534 21.62 14.70 24.24
N ALA A 535 21.39 15.80 24.98
CA ALA A 535 21.72 17.15 24.50
C ALA A 535 23.23 17.38 24.36
N ARG A 536 24.06 16.83 25.26
CA ARG A 536 25.51 16.97 25.17
C ARG A 536 26.07 16.23 23.97
N ILE A 537 25.55 15.05 23.66
CA ILE A 537 25.93 14.29 22.46
C ILE A 537 25.60 15.12 21.21
N SER A 538 24.36 15.61 21.11
CA SER A 538 23.96 16.49 20.00
C SER A 538 24.85 17.73 19.90
N TYR A 539 25.21 18.36 21.02
CA TYR A 539 26.08 19.53 21.05
C TYR A 539 27.49 19.24 20.54
N VAL A 540 28.12 18.18 21.05
CA VAL A 540 29.50 17.78 20.68
C VAL A 540 29.60 17.44 19.18
N PHE A 541 28.61 16.75 18.62
CA PHE A 541 28.61 16.39 17.20
C PHE A 541 27.98 17.45 16.28
N GLY A 542 27.45 18.54 16.84
CA GLY A 542 26.83 19.64 16.12
C GLY A 542 25.49 19.28 15.47
N TRP A 543 24.71 18.40 16.06
CA TRP A 543 23.40 17.98 15.55
C TRP A 543 22.28 18.94 15.96
N SER A 544 21.45 19.33 14.99
CA SER A 544 20.29 20.21 15.20
C SER A 544 18.95 19.47 15.13
N GLY A 545 18.96 18.16 14.89
CA GLY A 545 17.75 17.33 14.89
C GLY A 545 17.20 17.07 16.31
N PRO A 546 16.12 16.27 16.43
CA PRO A 546 15.51 15.97 17.72
C PRO A 546 16.52 15.38 18.72
N SER A 547 16.58 15.91 19.94
CA SER A 547 17.45 15.41 21.02
C SER A 547 16.60 15.14 22.26
N ILE A 548 16.37 13.86 22.57
CA ILE A 548 15.38 13.45 23.57
C ILE A 548 16.00 12.45 24.55
N THR A 549 15.86 12.75 25.84
CA THR A 549 16.14 11.78 26.91
C THR A 549 14.81 11.25 27.47
N LEU A 550 14.70 9.93 27.58
CA LEU A 550 13.46 9.23 27.97
C LEU A 550 13.66 8.40 29.23
N ASP A 551 12.61 8.32 30.05
CA ASP A 551 12.54 7.44 31.20
C ASP A 551 11.22 6.67 31.20
N THR A 552 11.31 5.38 30.91
CA THR A 552 10.25 4.40 31.12
C THR A 552 10.73 3.26 32.02
N ALA A 553 11.59 3.60 32.99
CA ALA A 553 12.31 2.66 33.84
C ALA A 553 13.10 1.61 33.03
N CYS A 554 12.88 0.33 33.27
CA CYS A 554 13.65 -0.77 32.67
C CYS A 554 13.45 -0.91 31.15
N SER A 555 12.41 -0.30 30.56
CA SER A 555 12.15 -0.36 29.12
C SER A 555 12.68 0.86 28.34
N SER A 556 13.39 1.78 29.00
CA SER A 556 13.80 3.07 28.42
C SER A 556 14.58 2.93 27.11
N SER A 557 15.44 1.92 26.99
CA SER A 557 16.24 1.65 25.77
C SER A 557 15.36 1.29 24.57
N VAL A 558 14.40 0.39 24.76
CA VAL A 558 13.50 -0.08 23.68
C VAL A 558 12.52 1.03 23.29
N VAL A 559 12.06 1.83 24.26
CA VAL A 559 11.19 2.98 23.98
C VAL A 559 11.94 4.07 23.21
N ALA A 560 13.22 4.33 23.55
CA ALA A 560 14.07 5.23 22.78
C ALA A 560 14.24 4.77 21.33
N LEU A 561 14.51 3.47 21.11
CA LEU A 561 14.59 2.88 19.78
C LEU A 561 13.27 3.00 19.00
N HIS A 562 12.15 2.70 19.66
CA HIS A 562 10.83 2.82 19.05
C HIS A 562 10.53 4.25 18.62
N GLN A 563 10.80 5.24 19.47
CA GLN A 563 10.55 6.64 19.15
C GLN A 563 11.45 7.15 18.01
N ALA A 564 12.73 6.80 18.02
CA ALA A 564 13.66 7.16 16.95
C ALA A 564 13.23 6.57 15.60
N ALA A 565 12.84 5.28 15.57
CA ALA A 565 12.34 4.64 14.36
C ALA A 565 11.08 5.35 13.82
N ARG A 566 10.15 5.72 14.71
CA ARG A 566 8.97 6.50 14.33
C ARG A 566 9.32 7.88 13.78
N SER A 567 10.29 8.58 14.37
CA SER A 567 10.73 9.89 13.89
C SER A 567 11.43 9.82 12.54
N ILE A 568 12.17 8.74 12.25
CA ILE A 568 12.70 8.48 10.91
C ILE A 568 11.56 8.25 9.90
N ILE A 569 10.60 7.40 10.25
CA ILE A 569 9.43 7.09 9.39
C ILE A 569 8.57 8.31 9.11
N ALA A 570 8.37 9.16 10.13
CA ALA A 570 7.61 10.40 10.03
C ALA A 570 8.34 11.49 9.22
N GLY A 571 9.67 11.36 9.04
CA GLY A 571 10.50 12.35 8.36
C GLY A 571 11.00 13.49 9.26
N ASP A 572 10.87 13.36 10.59
CA ASP A 572 11.40 14.34 11.56
C ASP A 572 12.94 14.36 11.56
N CYS A 573 13.56 13.23 11.23
CA CYS A 573 15.00 13.07 11.09
C CYS A 573 15.31 12.03 10.01
N ARG A 574 16.54 12.04 9.48
CA ARG A 574 16.97 11.12 8.42
C ARG A 574 17.84 9.98 8.92
N ALA A 575 18.51 10.21 10.04
CA ALA A 575 19.29 9.24 10.78
C ALA A 575 19.21 9.60 12.27
N ALA A 576 19.41 8.60 13.12
CA ALA A 576 19.29 8.75 14.56
C ALA A 576 20.36 7.96 15.28
N LEU A 577 20.96 8.56 16.31
CA LEU A 577 21.65 7.82 17.36
C LEU A 577 20.62 7.40 18.42
N VAL A 578 20.63 6.12 18.77
CA VAL A 578 19.82 5.58 19.86
C VAL A 578 20.74 4.90 20.86
N GLY A 579 20.55 5.18 22.14
CA GLY A 579 21.32 4.55 23.20
C GLY A 579 20.58 4.49 24.53
N ALA A 580 21.20 3.83 25.50
CA ALA A 580 20.78 3.88 26.89
C ALA A 580 21.99 3.66 27.79
N VAL A 581 21.92 4.22 29.00
CA VAL A 581 23.00 4.13 29.97
C VAL A 581 22.42 3.89 31.36
N ASN A 582 23.13 3.13 32.16
CA ASN A 582 22.83 2.94 33.58
C ASN A 582 24.13 2.72 34.34
N THR A 583 24.42 3.57 35.32
CA THR A 583 25.53 3.36 36.26
C THR A 583 25.05 3.57 37.67
N ILE A 584 25.45 2.68 38.58
CA ILE A 584 25.15 2.79 40.00
C ILE A 584 26.32 3.49 40.68
N THR A 585 26.09 4.66 41.27
CA THR A 585 27.13 5.45 41.97
C THR A 585 26.76 5.84 43.40
N SER A 586 25.54 5.52 43.85
CA SER A 586 25.05 5.80 45.20
C SER A 586 24.23 4.62 45.73
N PRO A 587 24.25 4.35 47.04
CA PRO A 587 23.42 3.31 47.66
C PRO A 587 21.92 3.66 47.71
N ASP A 588 21.51 4.90 47.41
CA ASP A 588 20.11 5.33 47.52
C ASP A 588 19.19 4.78 46.42
N VAL A 589 19.76 4.45 45.27
CA VAL A 589 19.00 3.90 44.15
C VAL A 589 18.79 2.42 44.40
N ARG A 590 17.62 2.11 44.99
CA ARG A 590 17.22 0.74 45.30
C ARG A 590 17.05 -0.05 44.00
N PRO A 591 17.84 -1.12 43.77
CA PRO A 591 17.60 -1.99 42.65
C PRO A 591 16.26 -2.72 42.84
N PHE A 592 15.22 -2.29 42.12
CA PHE A 592 13.95 -3.02 42.03
C PHE A 592 14.15 -4.28 41.17
N TYR A 593 14.67 -5.35 41.74
CA TYR A 593 14.65 -6.67 41.09
C TYR A 593 13.84 -7.65 41.93
N ARG A 594 12.58 -7.83 41.54
CA ARG A 594 11.77 -8.99 41.95
C ARG A 594 11.93 -10.02 40.84
N VAL A 595 12.74 -11.05 41.07
CA VAL A 595 12.83 -12.19 40.15
C VAL A 595 11.51 -12.94 40.20
N VAL A 596 10.71 -12.83 39.13
CA VAL A 596 9.56 -13.71 38.90
C VAL A 596 10.00 -14.72 37.85
N CYS A 597 10.31 -15.95 38.27
CA CYS A 597 10.41 -17.07 37.35
C CYS A 597 9.02 -17.31 36.74
N ILE A 598 8.85 -16.97 35.46
CA ILE A 598 7.74 -17.45 34.65
C ILE A 598 8.21 -18.76 34.02
N ARG A 599 7.44 -19.83 34.23
CA ARG A 599 7.63 -21.15 33.60
C ARG A 599 7.11 -21.14 32.17
#